data_AF-A0A941GHI7-F1
#
_entry.id   AF-A0A941GHI7-F1
#
_cell.length_a   1.000
_cell.length_b   1.000
_cell.length_c   1.000
_cell.angle_alpha   90.00
_cell.angle_beta   90.00
_cell.angle_gamma   90.00
#
_symmetry.space_group_name_H-M   'P 1'
#
loop_
_entity.id
_entity.type
_entity.pdbx_description
1 polymer ?
#
loop_
_entity_poly.entity_id
_entity_poly.type
_entity_poly.pdbx_seq_one_letter_code
_entity_poly.pdbx_strand_id
1 'polypeptide(L)'
;MMVSREKFMKVVQFAEELGCKVVYDSTKKISFNTKMYITVPYQLTLENIYALAHEIGHVIDYVNGELEHDKWLHDWSYRVNAEMSAWVHAYKLLEKNGVSLHNWQTHVNAKLANYFILPEVI
;
A
#
# COMPACT_ATOMS: atom_id res chain seq x y z
N MET A 1 -6.24 15.42 5.61
CA MET A 1 -6.54 16.17 4.37
C MET A 1 -7.39 15.31 3.46
N MET A 2 -8.46 15.86 2.87
CA MET A 2 -9.26 15.17 1.85
C MET A 2 -8.56 15.23 0.50
N VAL A 3 -8.67 14.16 -0.28
CA VAL A 3 -8.11 14.07 -1.63
C VAL A 3 -9.26 14.15 -2.63
N SER A 4 -9.02 14.77 -3.79
CA SER A 4 -10.04 14.82 -4.83
C SER A 4 -10.38 13.41 -5.31
N ARG A 5 -11.67 13.19 -5.61
CA ARG A 5 -12.16 11.93 -6.16
C ARG A 5 -11.39 11.53 -7.41
N GLU A 6 -11.10 12.49 -8.30
CA GLU A 6 -10.35 12.25 -9.53
C GLU A 6 -8.97 11.63 -9.26
N LYS A 7 -8.18 12.20 -8.33
CA LYS A 7 -6.86 11.67 -7.98
C LYS A 7 -6.95 10.28 -7.37
N PHE A 8 -7.93 10.06 -6.49
CA PHE A 8 -8.16 8.75 -5.90
C PHE A 8 -8.51 7.70 -6.96
N MET A 9 -9.40 8.05 -7.90
CA MET A 9 -9.80 7.13 -8.97
C MET A 9 -8.65 6.84 -9.95
N LYS A 10 -7.73 7.77 -10.20
CA LYS A 10 -6.52 7.48 -10.99
C LYS A 10 -5.64 6.42 -10.35
N VAL A 11 -5.50 6.43 -9.03
CA VAL A 11 -4.75 5.40 -8.28
C VAL A 11 -5.51 4.06 -8.31
N VAL A 12 -6.83 4.08 -8.17
CA VAL A 12 -7.69 2.88 -8.32
C VAL A 12 -7.54 2.27 -9.71
N GLN A 13 -7.64 3.09 -10.76
CA GLN A 13 -7.52 2.66 -12.15
C GLN A 13 -6.18 1.96 -12.41
N PHE A 14 -5.09 2.46 -11.83
CA PHE A 14 -3.78 1.83 -11.96
C PHE A 14 -3.76 0.41 -11.38
N ALA A 15 -4.44 0.15 -10.26
CA ALA A 15 -4.58 -1.20 -9.72
C ALA A 15 -5.34 -2.12 -10.68
N GLU A 16 -6.43 -1.61 -11.26
CA GLU A 16 -7.28 -2.35 -12.21
C GLU A 16 -6.54 -2.66 -13.53
N GLU A 17 -5.69 -1.73 -14.01
CA GLU A 17 -4.81 -1.93 -15.16
C GLU A 17 -3.77 -3.04 -14.94
N LEU A 18 -3.37 -3.27 -13.69
CA LEU A 18 -2.52 -4.40 -13.28
C LEU A 18 -3.31 -5.72 -13.08
N GLY A 19 -4.61 -5.72 -13.37
CA GLY A 19 -5.48 -6.88 -13.16
C GLY A 19 -5.89 -7.10 -11.70
N CYS A 20 -5.65 -6.13 -10.80
CA CYS A 20 -6.05 -6.20 -9.40
C CYS A 20 -7.37 -5.46 -9.18
N LYS A 21 -8.40 -6.18 -8.72
CA LYS A 21 -9.73 -5.63 -8.50
C LYS A 21 -9.78 -4.77 -7.23
N VAL A 22 -10.27 -3.54 -7.33
CA VAL A 22 -10.57 -2.72 -6.13
C VAL A 22 -11.99 -2.99 -5.64
N VAL A 23 -12.13 -3.43 -4.39
CA VAL A 23 -13.41 -3.76 -3.74
C VAL A 23 -13.68 -2.76 -2.64
N TYR A 24 -14.75 -1.99 -2.77
CA TYR A 24 -15.13 -1.03 -1.74
C TYR A 24 -15.89 -1.72 -0.60
N ASP A 25 -15.43 -1.54 0.64
CA ASP A 25 -16.04 -2.08 1.85
C ASP A 25 -15.80 -1.12 3.02
N SER A 26 -16.86 -0.60 3.63
CA SER A 26 -16.80 0.37 4.74
C SER A 26 -16.23 -0.22 6.03
N THR A 27 -16.21 -1.54 6.17
CA THR A 27 -15.84 -2.26 7.40
C THR A 27 -14.41 -2.78 7.37
N LYS A 28 -13.77 -2.78 6.19
CA LYS A 28 -12.44 -3.34 5.98
C LYS A 28 -11.38 -2.26 5.95
N LYS A 29 -10.20 -2.62 6.43
CA LYS A 29 -8.98 -1.84 6.21
C LYS A 29 -8.53 -2.02 4.77
N ILE A 30 -7.65 -1.11 4.34
CA ILE A 30 -6.97 -1.25 3.07
C ILE A 30 -5.97 -2.40 3.16
N SER A 31 -6.09 -3.37 2.26
CA SER A 31 -5.22 -4.54 2.21
C SER A 31 -5.26 -5.23 0.86
N PHE A 32 -4.11 -5.62 0.34
CA PHE A 32 -3.95 -6.51 -0.81
C PHE A 32 -4.18 -7.97 -0.43
N ASN A 33 -4.79 -8.72 -1.35
CA ASN A 33 -4.92 -10.16 -1.30
C ASN A 33 -4.35 -10.78 -2.59
N THR A 34 -3.59 -11.87 -2.46
CA THR A 34 -2.95 -12.58 -3.58
C THR A 34 -3.92 -13.20 -4.58
N LYS A 35 -5.23 -13.21 -4.29
CA LYS A 35 -6.29 -13.45 -5.29
C LYS A 35 -6.58 -12.22 -6.17
N MET A 36 -5.64 -11.27 -6.24
CA MET A 36 -5.69 -10.05 -7.06
C MET A 36 -6.87 -9.13 -6.74
N TYR A 37 -7.02 -8.79 -5.47
CA TYR A 37 -7.92 -7.72 -5.06
C TYR A 37 -7.39 -6.87 -3.89
N ILE A 38 -7.82 -5.62 -3.83
CA ILE A 38 -7.56 -4.69 -2.71
C ILE A 38 -8.90 -4.25 -2.14
N THR A 39 -9.09 -4.36 -0.82
CA THR A 39 -10.24 -3.76 -0.14
C THR A 39 -10.01 -2.30 0.16
N VAL A 40 -11.01 -1.43 0.02
CA VAL A 40 -10.86 0.03 0.27
C VAL A 40 -12.12 0.60 0.95
N PRO A 41 -11.98 1.40 2.03
CA PRO A 41 -13.12 2.08 2.63
C PRO A 41 -13.60 3.26 1.77
N TYR A 42 -14.86 3.67 1.93
CA TYR A 42 -15.47 4.78 1.17
C TYR A 42 -14.96 6.20 1.55
N GLN A 43 -13.80 6.29 2.19
CA GLN A 43 -13.25 7.54 2.72
C GLN A 43 -12.08 8.00 1.86
N LEU A 44 -12.20 9.17 1.23
CA LEU A 44 -11.19 9.72 0.32
C LEU A 44 -10.18 10.62 1.07
N THR A 45 -9.45 10.02 2.01
CA THR A 45 -8.44 10.71 2.83
C THR A 45 -7.04 10.54 2.25
N LEU A 46 -6.12 11.42 2.63
CA LEU A 46 -4.70 11.28 2.30
C LEU A 46 -4.12 9.95 2.83
N GLU A 47 -4.50 9.56 4.04
CA GLU A 47 -4.09 8.29 4.64
C GLU A 47 -4.55 7.10 3.79
N ASN A 48 -5.79 7.13 3.30
CA ASN A 48 -6.34 6.03 2.52
C ASN A 48 -5.74 5.96 1.11
N ILE A 49 -5.43 7.09 0.46
CA ILE A 49 -4.77 7.04 -0.85
C ILE A 49 -3.30 6.58 -0.71
N TYR A 50 -2.62 6.90 0.40
CA TYR A 50 -1.29 6.38 0.70
C TYR A 50 -1.31 4.88 0.93
N ALA A 51 -2.24 4.40 1.76
CA ALA A 51 -2.42 2.97 2.00
C ALA A 51 -2.79 2.22 0.72
N LEU A 52 -3.70 2.77 -0.11
CA LEU A 52 -4.02 2.15 -1.40
C LEU A 52 -2.79 2.06 -2.31
N ALA A 53 -2.01 3.15 -2.42
CA ALA A 53 -0.79 3.13 -3.21
C ALA A 53 0.26 2.13 -2.69
N HIS A 54 0.33 1.92 -1.37
CA HIS A 54 1.16 0.89 -0.77
C HIS A 54 0.71 -0.51 -1.16
N GLU A 55 -0.58 -0.83 -1.07
CA GLU A 55 -1.10 -2.13 -1.51
C GLU A 55 -0.90 -2.36 -3.02
N ILE A 56 -0.97 -1.31 -3.83
CA ILE A 56 -0.62 -1.38 -5.25
C ILE A 56 0.88 -1.67 -5.45
N GLY A 57 1.74 -1.19 -4.55
CA GLY A 57 3.16 -1.57 -4.52
C GLY A 57 3.32 -3.10 -4.40
N HIS A 58 2.59 -3.72 -3.48
CA HIS A 58 2.56 -5.18 -3.35
C HIS A 58 2.00 -5.88 -4.60
N VAL A 59 1.01 -5.28 -5.28
CA VAL A 59 0.51 -5.80 -6.57
C VAL A 59 1.61 -5.78 -7.63
N ILE A 60 2.39 -4.69 -7.73
CA ILE A 60 3.50 -4.58 -8.68
C ILE A 60 4.55 -5.67 -8.42
N ASP A 61 5.02 -5.78 -7.18
CA ASP A 61 6.01 -6.78 -6.80
C ASP A 61 5.46 -8.20 -7.09
N TYR A 62 4.17 -8.45 -6.84
CA TYR A 62 3.53 -9.73 -7.12
C TYR A 62 3.44 -10.04 -8.62
N VAL A 63 3.00 -9.09 -9.44
CA VAL A 63 2.88 -9.26 -10.91
C VAL A 63 4.25 -9.46 -11.57
N ASN A 64 5.30 -8.84 -11.03
CA ASN A 64 6.67 -9.02 -11.53
C ASN A 64 7.33 -10.33 -11.07
N GLY A 65 6.71 -11.08 -10.15
CA GLY A 65 7.32 -12.26 -9.53
C GLY A 65 8.42 -11.92 -8.50
N GLU A 66 8.43 -10.69 -8.00
CA GLU A 66 9.37 -10.16 -6.99
C GLU A 66 8.86 -10.38 -5.56
N LEU A 67 7.56 -10.69 -5.40
CA LEU A 67 6.93 -11.03 -4.13
C LEU A 67 6.64 -12.54 -4.01
N GLU A 68 7.47 -13.23 -3.24
CA GLU A 68 7.28 -14.62 -2.82
C GLU A 68 6.36 -14.68 -1.60
N HIS A 69 5.11 -15.10 -1.81
CA HIS A 69 4.05 -15.04 -0.78
C HIS A 69 4.41 -15.78 0.52
N ASP A 70 4.97 -16.99 0.42
CA ASP A 70 5.31 -17.79 1.60
C ASP A 70 6.41 -17.12 2.43
N LYS A 71 7.43 -16.55 1.79
CA LYS A 71 8.47 -15.79 2.49
C LYS A 71 7.92 -14.52 3.11
N TRP A 72 7.02 -13.83 2.41
CA TRP A 72 6.37 -12.63 2.93
C TRP A 72 5.59 -12.89 4.23
N LEU A 73 4.98 -14.08 4.36
CA LEU A 73 4.24 -14.47 5.57
C LEU A 73 5.14 -14.98 6.70
N HIS A 74 6.26 -15.64 6.38
CA HIS A 74 7.01 -16.44 7.35
C HIS A 74 8.45 -15.97 7.62
N ASP A 75 9.01 -15.09 6.80
CA ASP A 75 10.34 -14.51 6.98
C ASP A 75 10.22 -13.00 7.26
N TRP A 76 10.57 -12.63 8.49
CA TRP A 76 10.51 -11.24 8.95
C TRP A 76 11.39 -10.30 8.12
N SER A 77 12.60 -10.73 7.80
CA SER A 77 13.56 -9.91 7.05
C SER A 77 13.11 -9.69 5.61
N TYR A 78 12.58 -10.75 4.99
CA TYR A 78 11.97 -10.68 3.68
C TYR A 78 10.74 -9.77 3.70
N ARG A 79 9.90 -9.89 4.74
CA ARG A 79 8.71 -9.05 4.90
C ARG A 79 9.06 -7.57 4.98
N VAL A 80 10.03 -7.18 5.80
CA VAL A 80 10.46 -5.77 5.88
C VAL A 80 10.92 -5.25 4.52
N ASN A 81 11.69 -6.04 3.76
CA ASN A 81 12.13 -5.65 2.42
C ASN A 81 10.96 -5.49 1.44
N ALA A 82 10.00 -6.41 1.44
CA ALA A 82 8.79 -6.31 0.61
C ALA A 82 7.97 -5.06 0.96
N GLU A 83 7.80 -4.76 2.25
CA GLU A 83 7.10 -3.54 2.71
C GLU A 83 7.82 -2.27 2.24
N MET A 84 9.16 -2.24 2.31
CA MET A 84 9.96 -1.12 1.80
C MET A 84 9.83 -0.96 0.28
N SER A 85 9.86 -2.06 -0.48
CA SER A 85 9.64 -2.06 -1.93
C SER A 85 8.28 -1.45 -2.27
N ALA A 86 7.23 -1.94 -1.62
CA ALA A 86 5.87 -1.45 -1.83
C ALA A 86 5.73 0.06 -1.56
N TRP A 87 6.39 0.59 -0.52
CA TRP A 87 6.43 2.04 -0.25
C TRP A 87 7.19 2.83 -1.33
N VAL A 88 8.26 2.29 -1.90
CA VAL A 88 8.97 2.93 -3.03
C VAL A 88 8.08 3.00 -4.27
N HIS A 89 7.34 1.93 -4.58
CA HIS A 89 6.36 1.92 -5.66
C HIS A 89 5.23 2.92 -5.41
N ALA A 90 4.72 2.96 -4.18
CA ALA A 90 3.68 3.90 -3.77
C ALA A 90 4.11 5.36 -3.97
N TYR A 91 5.34 5.72 -3.58
CA TYR A 91 5.89 7.07 -3.79
C TYR A 91 5.85 7.47 -5.27
N LYS A 92 6.39 6.62 -6.15
CA LYS A 92 6.44 6.86 -7.60
C LYS A 92 5.04 7.01 -8.19
N LEU A 93 4.10 6.17 -7.76
CA LEU A 93 2.71 6.21 -8.23
C LEU A 93 2.01 7.50 -7.80
N LEU A 94 2.16 7.90 -6.53
CA LEU A 94 1.52 9.08 -5.96
C LEU A 94 2.10 10.37 -6.57
N GLU A 95 3.42 10.45 -6.72
CA GLU A 95 4.12 11.56 -7.37
C GLU A 95 3.63 11.76 -8.81
N LYS A 96 3.60 10.67 -9.60
CA LYS A 96 3.10 10.70 -10.98
C LYS A 96 1.65 11.18 -11.09
N ASN A 97 0.82 10.90 -10.08
CA ASN A 97 -0.59 11.30 -10.04
C ASN A 97 -0.81 12.66 -9.33
N GLY A 98 0.24 13.37 -8.97
CA GLY A 98 0.16 14.69 -8.33
C GLY A 98 -0.55 14.65 -6.98
N VAL A 99 -0.49 13.53 -6.26
CA VAL A 99 -0.98 13.45 -4.87
C VAL A 99 0.03 14.18 -3.99
N SER A 100 -0.45 14.99 -3.04
CA SER A 100 0.44 15.70 -2.11
C SER A 100 1.26 14.69 -1.32
N LEU A 101 2.59 14.83 -1.34
CA LEU A 101 3.55 14.03 -0.55
C LEU A 101 4.04 14.77 0.69
N HIS A 102 3.35 15.84 1.10
CA HIS A 102 3.64 16.53 2.35
C HIS A 102 3.57 15.54 3.53
N ASN A 103 4.63 15.48 4.32
CA ASN A 103 4.85 14.52 5.42
C ASN A 103 4.94 13.04 5.02
N TRP A 104 5.18 12.73 3.74
CA TRP A 104 5.35 11.35 3.25
C TRP A 104 6.38 10.56 4.07
N GLN A 105 7.59 11.11 4.23
CA GLN A 105 8.67 10.45 4.96
C GLN A 105 8.27 10.16 6.41
N THR A 106 7.65 11.12 7.09
CA THR A 106 7.14 10.94 8.46
C THR A 106 6.10 9.83 8.53
N HIS A 107 5.16 9.80 7.59
CA HIS A 107 4.14 8.74 7.51
C HIS A 107 4.77 7.36 7.30
N VAL A 108 5.63 7.19 6.30
CA VAL A 108 6.27 5.91 5.98
C VAL A 108 7.15 5.44 7.14
N ASN A 109 7.92 6.35 7.75
CA ASN A 109 8.73 6.02 8.92
C ASN A 109 7.86 5.50 10.07
N ALA A 110 6.69 6.09 10.33
CA ALA A 110 5.78 5.60 11.36
C ALA A 110 5.21 4.21 11.03
N LYS A 111 4.94 3.91 9.75
CA LYS A 111 4.48 2.57 9.33
C LYS A 111 5.59 1.52 9.49
N LEU A 112 6.80 1.84 9.02
CA LEU A 112 7.96 0.93 9.07
C LEU A 112 8.47 0.72 10.50
N ALA A 113 8.41 1.72 11.36
CA ALA A 113 8.84 1.61 12.75
C ALA A 113 8.13 0.47 13.51
N ASN A 114 6.87 0.18 13.17
CA ASN A 114 6.11 -0.92 13.78
C ASN A 114 6.75 -2.30 13.56
N TYR A 115 7.57 -2.47 12.52
CA TYR A 115 8.35 -3.69 12.28
C TYR A 115 9.67 -3.75 13.07
N PHE A 116 9.93 -2.77 13.94
CA PHE A 116 11.12 -2.76 14.80
C PHE A 116 10.76 -2.56 16.27
N ILE A 117 9.47 -2.46 16.60
CA ILE A 117 8.98 -2.52 17.97
C ILE A 117 9.08 -3.99 18.40
N LEU A 118 10.18 -4.31 19.08
CA LEU A 118 10.33 -5.59 19.78
C LEU A 118 9.30 -5.64 20.93
N PRO A 119 8.66 -6.78 21.21
CA PRO A 119 7.88 -6.93 22.43
C PRO A 119 8.78 -6.59 23.62
N GLU A 120 8.25 -5.81 24.58
CA GLU A 120 8.96 -5.54 25.83
C GLU A 120 9.45 -6.88 26.39
N VAL A 121 10.75 -6.96 26.63
CA VAL A 121 11.33 -8.10 27.35
C VAL A 121 10.82 -7.97 28.78
N ILE A 122 9.77 -8.72 29.12
CA ILE A 122 9.24 -8.88 30.48
C ILE A 122 10.20 -9.77 31.27
#